data_AF-A0A8T0GR74-F1
#
_entry.id   AF-A0A8T0GR74-F1
#
_cell.length_a   1.000
_cell.length_b   1.000
_cell.length_c   1.000
_cell.angle_alpha   90.00
_cell.angle_beta   90.00
_cell.angle_gamma   90.00
#
_symmetry.space_group_name_H-M   'P 1'
#
loop_
_entity.id
_entity.type
_entity.pdbx_description
1 polymer ?
#
loop_
_entity_poly.entity_id
_entity_poly.type
_entity_poly.pdbx_seq_one_letter_code
_entity_poly.pdbx_strand_id
1 'polypeptide(L)'
;MAASEARVLITHCDEDTSAFQRHFLHLRNPVSGKQACYVVGCDGRLQELNWSKQRHTAWFIENSVCADGSLYLATPVDPLFVILPILEQLRMKKGDDMGKFRSLDDIVSVDGYPGYECLRPYLQRSLGIICESREVGEDMFYRLDDSKVLAWLLCKVAKLSEALKSSSGLFSGLHPNELNVYVIKLLGEYLKMDPWVSPICKHLGVDTDALKTARASFVPCMPAPSKTPESKGNKLNGPAAKKAALSKNSKLSGASPKITSFFSKPR
;
A
#
# COMPACT_ATOMS: atom_id res chain seq x y z
N MET A 1 -31.50 -2.09 -7.31
CA MET A 1 -30.57 -1.47 -6.33
C MET A 1 -29.45 -2.45 -6.08
N ALA A 2 -28.19 -2.08 -6.29
CA ALA A 2 -27.08 -2.95 -5.89
C ALA A 2 -27.11 -3.02 -4.36
N ALA A 3 -27.13 -4.23 -3.79
CA ALA A 3 -27.03 -4.40 -2.34
C ALA A 3 -25.74 -3.71 -1.88
N SER A 4 -25.83 -2.88 -0.83
CA SER A 4 -24.64 -2.34 -0.17
C SER A 4 -23.89 -3.53 0.42
N GLU A 5 -22.69 -3.80 -0.10
CA GLU A 5 -21.87 -4.91 0.34
C GLU A 5 -21.04 -4.45 1.54
N ALA A 6 -21.36 -4.96 2.74
CA ALA A 6 -20.62 -4.64 3.94
C ALA A 6 -19.18 -5.18 3.86
N ARG A 7 -18.22 -4.45 4.43
CA ARG A 7 -16.81 -4.85 4.55
C ARG A 7 -16.35 -4.63 5.99
N VAL A 8 -15.44 -5.49 6.46
CA VAL A 8 -14.86 -5.39 7.81
C VAL A 8 -13.50 -4.70 7.74
N LEU A 9 -13.35 -3.60 8.46
CA LEU A 9 -12.13 -2.80 8.56
C LEU A 9 -11.69 -2.66 10.01
N ILE A 10 -10.46 -3.04 10.31
CA ILE A 10 -9.78 -2.70 11.56
C ILE A 10 -8.90 -1.49 11.30
N THR A 11 -8.99 -0.48 12.16
CA THR A 11 -8.29 0.80 12.01
C THR A 11 -8.08 1.40 13.38
N HIS A 12 -6.96 2.11 13.54
CA HIS A 12 -6.68 2.82 14.77
C HIS A 12 -7.65 4.00 14.87
N CYS A 13 -8.54 3.97 15.86
CA CYS A 13 -9.39 5.10 16.20
C CYS A 13 -9.50 5.23 17.70
N ASP A 14 -9.08 6.38 18.20
CA ASP A 14 -9.38 6.78 19.57
C ASP A 14 -10.72 7.52 19.53
N GLU A 15 -11.72 6.91 20.16
CA GLU A 15 -13.08 7.39 20.45
C GLU A 15 -14.23 7.23 19.42
N ASP A 16 -15.40 6.93 20.00
CA ASP A 16 -16.74 6.83 19.40
C ASP A 16 -17.20 8.18 18.84
N THR A 17 -16.64 8.57 17.69
CA THR A 17 -17.17 9.72 16.94
C THR A 17 -18.22 9.23 15.94
N SER A 18 -19.48 9.54 16.25
CA SER A 18 -20.70 9.28 15.48
C SER A 18 -20.76 9.94 14.09
N ALA A 19 -19.63 10.43 13.58
CA ALA A 19 -19.46 10.94 12.23
C ALA A 19 -18.08 10.50 11.68
N PHE A 20 -17.91 9.19 11.46
CA PHE A 20 -16.75 8.65 10.75
C PHE A 20 -16.76 9.04 9.26
N GLN A 21 -16.45 10.29 8.94
CA GLN A 21 -16.13 10.67 7.57
C GLN A 21 -14.65 10.36 7.31
N ARG A 22 -14.34 9.07 7.21
CA ARG A 22 -13.03 8.61 6.74
C ARG A 22 -12.92 8.90 5.25
N HIS A 23 -12.02 9.80 4.89
CA HIS A 23 -11.72 10.10 3.51
C HIS A 23 -10.74 9.04 3.00
N PHE A 24 -11.27 8.10 2.22
CA PHE A 24 -10.44 7.18 1.46
C PHE A 24 -9.72 7.96 0.35
N LEU A 25 -8.40 7.79 0.31
CA LEU A 25 -7.52 8.41 -0.66
C LEU A 25 -7.02 7.35 -1.63
N HIS A 26 -7.00 7.70 -2.90
CA HIS A 26 -6.27 6.93 -3.90
C HIS A 26 -4.94 7.61 -4.17
N LEU A 27 -3.85 6.91 -3.90
CA LEU A 27 -2.49 7.34 -4.15
C LEU A 27 -1.77 6.23 -4.94
N ARG A 28 -0.56 6.49 -5.42
CA ARG A 28 0.24 5.45 -6.09
C ARG A 28 0.99 4.64 -5.05
N ASN A 29 0.95 3.31 -5.19
CA ASN A 29 1.83 2.43 -4.44
C ASN A 29 3.30 2.80 -4.75
N PRO A 30 4.16 2.97 -3.73
CA PRO A 30 5.51 3.51 -3.93
C PRO A 30 6.40 2.73 -4.91
N VAL A 31 6.24 1.41 -4.95
CA VAL A 31 7.08 0.52 -5.76
C VAL A 31 6.48 0.30 -7.12
N SER A 32 5.22 -0.15 -7.16
CA SER A 32 4.55 -0.56 -8.41
C SER A 32 3.95 0.60 -9.20
N GLY A 33 3.72 1.76 -8.57
CA GLY A 33 3.02 2.89 -9.18
C GLY A 33 1.52 2.67 -9.44
N LYS A 34 0.99 1.47 -9.17
CA LYS A 34 -0.43 1.15 -9.30
C LYS A 34 -1.23 1.88 -8.20
N GLN A 35 -2.53 2.09 -8.45
CA GLN A 35 -3.42 2.67 -7.46
C GLN A 35 -3.46 1.82 -6.17
N ALA A 36 -3.24 2.47 -5.04
CA ALA A 36 -3.41 1.93 -3.70
C ALA A 36 -4.38 2.81 -2.90
N CYS A 37 -4.95 2.24 -1.85
CA CYS A 37 -5.94 2.91 -1.02
C CYS A 37 -5.33 3.28 0.33
N TYR A 38 -5.57 4.50 0.76
CA TYR A 38 -5.12 5.05 2.03
C TYR A 38 -6.30 5.72 2.75
N VAL A 39 -6.14 5.97 4.03
CA VAL A 39 -7.12 6.66 4.88
C VAL A 39 -6.37 7.63 5.76
N VAL A 40 -6.92 8.82 5.96
CA VAL A 40 -6.47 9.71 7.04
C VAL A 40 -7.22 9.31 8.30
N GLY A 41 -6.48 8.83 9.29
CA GLY A 41 -7.03 8.49 10.61
C GLY A 41 -7.56 9.72 11.34
N CYS A 42 -8.41 9.49 12.35
CA CYS A 42 -8.90 10.57 13.23
C CYS A 42 -7.76 11.27 13.98
N ASP A 43 -6.68 10.52 14.24
CA ASP A 43 -5.42 11.00 14.83
C ASP A 43 -4.58 11.85 13.87
N GLY A 44 -5.08 12.09 12.65
CA GLY A 44 -4.37 12.81 11.61
C GLY A 44 -3.12 12.08 11.13
N ARG A 45 -3.04 10.75 11.26
CA ARG A 45 -1.99 9.92 10.66
C ARG A 45 -2.46 9.33 9.34
N LEU A 46 -1.57 9.27 8.37
CA LEU A 46 -1.81 8.54 7.14
C LEU A 46 -1.75 7.03 7.43
N GLN A 47 -2.79 6.30 7.04
CA GLN A 47 -2.87 4.85 7.16
C GLN A 47 -3.03 4.25 5.77
N GLU A 48 -2.24 3.22 5.46
CA GLU A 48 -2.42 2.43 4.25
C GLU A 48 -3.45 1.32 4.48
N LEU A 49 -4.21 0.98 3.45
CA LEU A 49 -5.22 -0.06 3.52
C LEU A 49 -4.67 -1.38 2.98
N ASN A 50 -4.33 -2.28 3.90
CA ASN A 50 -4.00 -3.66 3.60
C ASN A 50 -5.26 -4.53 3.67
N TRP A 51 -5.27 -5.64 2.93
CA TRP A 51 -6.38 -6.58 2.99
C TRP A 51 -5.91 -8.01 2.85
N SER A 52 -6.68 -8.92 3.44
CA SER A 52 -6.47 -10.36 3.32
C SER A 52 -7.80 -11.07 3.16
N LYS A 53 -7.79 -12.19 2.44
CA LYS A 53 -8.94 -13.06 2.27
C LYS A 53 -8.49 -14.51 2.27
N GLN A 54 -8.97 -15.27 3.25
CA GLN A 54 -8.76 -16.70 3.26
C GLN A 54 -9.79 -17.40 2.36
N ARG A 55 -9.52 -18.64 1.96
CA ARG A 55 -10.47 -19.42 1.17
C ARG A 55 -11.68 -19.81 2.04
N HIS A 56 -12.86 -19.79 1.42
CA HIS A 56 -14.11 -20.25 2.05
C HIS A 56 -14.46 -19.50 3.35
N THR A 57 -14.16 -18.20 3.41
CA THR A 57 -14.55 -17.34 4.53
C THR A 57 -15.74 -16.45 4.20
N ALA A 58 -16.53 -16.16 5.24
CA ALA A 58 -17.60 -15.18 5.25
C ALA A 58 -17.66 -14.54 6.64
N TRP A 59 -18.19 -13.33 6.74
CA TRP A 59 -18.45 -12.67 8.01
C TRP A 59 -19.93 -12.76 8.35
N PHE A 60 -20.24 -13.08 9.60
CA PHE A 60 -21.57 -12.82 10.17
C PHE A 60 -21.52 -11.45 10.83
N ILE A 61 -22.29 -10.52 10.28
CA ILE A 61 -22.37 -9.13 10.73
C ILE A 61 -23.81 -8.92 11.16
N GLU A 62 -24.02 -8.93 12.47
CA GLU A 62 -25.36 -8.89 13.08
C GLU A 62 -26.28 -9.98 12.48
N ASN A 63 -27.39 -9.56 11.85
CA ASN A 63 -28.38 -10.44 11.22
C ASN A 63 -28.11 -10.67 9.72
N SER A 64 -26.91 -10.34 9.24
CA SER A 64 -26.52 -10.44 7.83
C SER A 64 -25.26 -11.29 7.63
N VAL A 65 -25.15 -11.87 6.44
CA VAL A 65 -23.95 -12.62 6.01
C VAL A 65 -23.24 -11.84 4.93
N CYS A 66 -22.00 -11.43 5.20
CA CYS A 66 -21.10 -10.90 4.19
C CYS A 66 -20.29 -12.04 3.59
N ALA A 67 -20.70 -12.46 2.38
CA ALA A 67 -20.12 -13.60 1.66
C ALA A 67 -18.66 -13.38 1.18
N ASP A 68 -18.15 -12.14 1.22
CA ASP A 68 -16.79 -11.88 0.78
C ASP A 68 -15.73 -12.36 1.77
N GLY A 69 -15.97 -12.23 3.08
CA GLY A 69 -15.03 -12.74 4.09
C GLY A 69 -13.63 -12.13 4.06
N SER A 70 -13.41 -10.99 3.37
CA SER A 70 -12.12 -10.27 3.42
C SER A 70 -12.02 -9.45 4.70
N LEU A 71 -10.81 -9.33 5.23
CA LEU A 71 -10.47 -8.46 6.34
C LEU A 71 -9.59 -7.32 5.82
N TYR A 72 -9.98 -6.09 6.10
CA TYR A 72 -9.19 -4.91 5.81
C TYR A 72 -8.52 -4.40 7.09
N LEU A 73 -7.28 -3.94 6.96
CA LEU A 73 -6.46 -3.37 8.03
C LEU A 73 -5.97 -2.01 7.56
N ALA A 74 -6.24 -0.96 8.32
CA ALA A 74 -5.63 0.35 8.13
C ALA A 74 -4.44 0.47 9.10
N THR A 75 -3.24 0.49 8.54
CA THR A 75 -1.98 0.53 9.31
C THR A 75 -1.26 1.85 9.06
N PRO A 76 -0.74 2.53 10.09
CA PRO A 76 0.00 3.77 9.90
C PRO A 76 1.19 3.60 8.95
N VAL A 77 1.37 4.56 8.05
CA VAL A 77 2.46 4.58 7.07
C VAL A 77 3.17 5.93 7.10
N ASP A 78 4.49 5.95 6.91
CA ASP A 78 5.24 7.20 6.79
C ASP A 78 5.00 7.81 5.40
N PRO A 79 4.43 9.03 5.29
CA PRO A 79 4.17 9.70 4.02
C PRO A 79 5.42 9.89 3.15
N LEU A 80 6.63 9.90 3.74
CA LEU A 80 7.88 10.01 2.99
C LEU A 80 8.10 8.82 2.03
N PHE A 81 7.66 7.61 2.38
CA PHE A 81 7.70 6.48 1.43
C PHE A 81 6.78 6.71 0.23
N VAL A 82 5.62 7.33 0.45
CA VAL A 82 4.62 7.59 -0.61
C VAL A 82 5.07 8.68 -1.56
N ILE A 83 5.77 9.71 -1.06
CA ILE A 83 6.21 10.84 -1.89
C ILE A 83 7.57 10.64 -2.55
N LEU A 84 8.44 9.78 -2.01
CA LEU A 84 9.80 9.56 -2.52
C LEU A 84 9.83 9.24 -4.04
N PRO A 85 8.99 8.34 -4.58
CA PRO A 85 8.97 8.06 -6.02
C PRO A 85 8.49 9.25 -6.86
N ILE A 86 7.64 10.12 -6.31
CA ILE A 86 7.19 11.35 -6.97
C ILE A 86 8.33 12.36 -7.03
N LEU A 87 9.08 12.53 -5.94
CA LEU A 87 10.26 13.38 -5.89
C LEU A 87 11.32 12.92 -6.89
N GLU A 88 11.56 11.61 -7.00
CA GLU A 88 12.46 11.04 -8.02
C GLU A 88 12.03 11.41 -9.45
N GLN A 89 10.74 11.27 -9.75
CA GLN A 89 10.19 11.61 -11.07
C GLN A 89 10.34 13.11 -11.39
N LEU A 90 10.12 13.97 -10.40
CA LEU A 90 10.15 15.43 -10.56
C LEU A 90 11.57 16.02 -10.52
N ARG A 91 12.56 15.27 -10.00
CA ARG A 91 13.94 15.72 -9.77
C ARG A 91 14.62 16.22 -11.06
N MET A 92 14.19 15.74 -12.24
CA MET A 92 14.75 16.11 -13.55
C MET A 92 16.29 16.01 -13.60
N LYS A 93 16.85 15.01 -12.90
CA LYS A 93 18.30 14.78 -12.83
C LYS A 93 18.82 14.31 -14.18
N LYS A 94 19.89 14.95 -14.69
CA LYS A 94 20.61 14.54 -15.91
C LYS A 94 22.07 14.25 -15.55
N GLY A 95 22.53 13.03 -15.74
CA GLY A 95 23.88 12.62 -15.39
C GLY A 95 24.15 12.84 -13.89
N ASP A 96 25.21 13.60 -13.59
CA ASP A 96 25.66 13.87 -12.22
C ASP A 96 25.06 15.14 -11.60
N ASP A 97 24.06 15.76 -12.24
CA ASP A 97 23.34 16.90 -11.66
C ASP A 97 22.60 16.48 -10.37
N MET A 98 22.56 17.37 -9.39
CA MET A 98 21.79 17.20 -8.16
C MET A 98 20.28 17.29 -8.41
N GLY A 99 19.88 17.81 -9.56
CA GLY A 99 18.49 17.98 -9.98
C GLY A 99 17.92 19.35 -9.62
N LYS A 100 16.62 19.53 -9.89
CA LYS A 100 15.94 20.81 -9.73
C LYS A 100 15.13 20.89 -8.44
N PHE A 101 15.05 22.12 -7.93
CA PHE A 101 14.13 22.49 -6.86
C PHE A 101 12.68 22.51 -7.38
N ARG A 102 11.75 22.10 -6.52
CA ARG A 102 10.31 22.05 -6.77
C ARG A 102 9.55 22.71 -5.63
N SER A 103 8.49 23.43 -5.97
CA SER A 103 7.55 23.91 -4.95
C SER A 103 6.78 22.74 -4.34
N LEU A 104 6.17 22.97 -3.18
CA LEU A 104 5.28 21.97 -2.60
C LEU A 104 4.09 21.67 -3.52
N ASP A 105 3.54 22.70 -4.18
CA ASP A 105 2.42 22.56 -5.11
C ASP A 105 2.75 21.62 -6.28
N ASP A 106 3.95 21.75 -6.85
CA ASP A 106 4.42 20.85 -7.91
C ASP A 106 4.52 19.40 -7.41
N ILE A 107 4.93 19.20 -6.15
CA ILE A 107 5.17 17.87 -5.55
C ILE A 107 3.86 17.13 -5.30
N VAL A 108 2.81 17.82 -4.86
CA VAL A 108 1.50 17.19 -4.57
C VAL A 108 0.58 17.13 -5.80
N SER A 109 0.87 17.89 -6.86
CA SER A 109 0.10 17.87 -8.10
C SER A 109 0.43 16.64 -8.96
N VAL A 110 -0.13 15.48 -8.58
CA VAL A 110 0.07 14.21 -9.28
C VAL A 110 -1.10 13.89 -10.20
N ASP A 111 -0.83 13.79 -11.51
CA ASP A 111 -1.85 13.51 -12.53
C ASP A 111 -2.66 12.25 -12.22
N GLY A 112 -3.99 12.42 -12.16
CA GLY A 112 -4.96 11.36 -11.89
C GLY A 112 -5.12 10.98 -10.42
N TYR A 113 -4.38 11.62 -9.49
CA TYR A 113 -4.40 11.30 -8.07
C TYR A 113 -4.54 12.60 -7.22
N PRO A 114 -5.75 13.18 -7.12
CA PRO A 114 -5.96 14.39 -6.31
C PRO A 114 -5.73 14.18 -4.81
N GLY A 115 -5.70 12.92 -4.34
CA GLY A 115 -5.47 12.59 -2.93
C GLY A 115 -4.11 13.01 -2.39
N TYR A 116 -3.12 13.32 -3.25
CA TYR A 116 -1.81 13.79 -2.82
C TYR A 116 -1.86 15.15 -2.10
N GLU A 117 -2.88 15.99 -2.36
CA GLU A 117 -3.08 17.24 -1.62
C GLU A 117 -3.30 17.00 -0.12
N CYS A 118 -3.91 15.87 0.25
CA CYS A 118 -4.08 15.51 1.66
C CYS A 118 -2.74 15.23 2.37
N LEU A 119 -1.64 15.03 1.62
CA LEU A 119 -0.31 14.81 2.20
C LEU A 119 0.40 16.14 2.56
N ARG A 120 -0.07 17.28 2.06
CA ARG A 120 0.57 18.59 2.24
C ARG A 120 0.99 18.89 3.70
N PRO A 121 0.14 18.71 4.73
CA PRO A 121 0.51 19.03 6.12
C PRO A 121 1.60 18.11 6.69
N TYR A 122 1.74 16.91 6.15
CA TYR A 122 2.81 15.98 6.54
C TYR A 122 4.12 16.40 5.88
N LEU A 123 4.06 16.67 4.58
CA LEU A 123 5.22 17.01 3.75
C LEU A 123 5.88 18.31 4.19
N GLN A 124 5.10 19.34 4.56
CA GLN A 124 5.66 20.59 5.09
C GLN A 124 6.56 20.38 6.31
N ARG A 125 6.23 19.39 7.15
CA ARG A 125 6.99 19.09 8.37
C ARG A 125 8.13 18.10 8.16
N SER A 126 8.03 17.23 7.15
CA SER A 126 8.95 16.11 6.98
C SER A 126 9.85 16.17 5.75
N LEU A 127 9.55 16.98 4.72
CA LEU A 127 10.35 17.01 3.48
C LEU A 127 11.81 17.38 3.72
N GLY A 128 12.10 18.25 4.70
CA GLY A 128 13.49 18.61 5.05
C GLY A 128 14.37 17.44 5.52
N ILE A 129 13.74 16.31 5.90
CA ILE A 129 14.43 15.07 6.29
C ILE A 129 15.10 14.42 5.09
N ILE A 130 14.49 14.49 3.90
CA ILE A 130 14.97 13.83 2.67
C ILE A 130 15.36 14.80 1.54
N CYS A 131 15.03 16.08 1.68
CA CYS A 131 15.32 17.13 0.70
C CYS A 131 16.25 18.21 1.26
N GLU A 132 17.02 18.86 0.39
CA GLU A 132 17.49 20.22 0.61
C GLU A 132 16.30 21.17 0.44
N SER A 133 16.11 22.06 1.41
CA SER A 133 15.04 23.06 1.40
C SER A 133 15.65 24.45 1.20
N ARG A 134 15.03 25.28 0.37
CA ARG A 134 15.40 26.68 0.18
C ARG A 134 14.15 27.55 0.25
N GLU A 135 14.28 28.64 0.97
CA GLU A 135 13.25 29.68 1.06
C GLU A 135 13.58 30.79 0.06
N VAL A 136 12.61 31.17 -0.76
CA VAL A 136 12.73 32.27 -1.71
C VAL A 136 11.47 33.12 -1.60
N GLY A 137 11.58 34.27 -0.94
CA GLY A 137 10.41 35.08 -0.59
C GLY A 137 9.58 34.38 0.50
N GLU A 138 8.29 34.18 0.24
CA GLU A 138 7.37 33.45 1.14
C GLU A 138 7.23 31.96 0.77
N ASP A 139 7.89 31.53 -0.31
CA ASP A 139 7.75 30.19 -0.87
C ASP A 139 8.92 29.27 -0.48
N MET A 140 8.57 28.01 -0.20
CA MET A 140 9.53 26.95 0.10
C MET A 140 9.71 26.02 -1.11
N PHE A 141 10.97 25.79 -1.45
CA PHE A 141 11.37 24.91 -2.54
C PHE A 141 12.22 23.75 -2.03
N TYR A 142 12.01 22.57 -2.59
CA TYR A 142 12.62 21.33 -2.15
C TYR A 142 13.34 20.64 -3.31
N ARG A 143 14.54 20.12 -3.04
CA ARG A 143 15.29 19.27 -3.97
C ARG A 143 15.68 17.98 -3.25
N LEU A 144 15.39 16.83 -3.85
CA LEU A 144 15.73 15.52 -3.28
C LEU A 144 17.26 15.39 -3.11
N ASP A 145 17.69 14.98 -1.92
CA ASP A 145 19.10 14.80 -1.57
C ASP A 145 19.39 13.34 -1.24
N ASP A 146 20.29 12.71 -2.01
CA ASP A 146 20.56 11.27 -1.91
C ASP A 146 21.17 10.88 -0.56
N SER A 147 22.00 11.75 0.02
CA SER A 147 22.65 11.51 1.31
C SER A 147 21.64 11.55 2.45
N LYS A 148 20.73 12.52 2.41
CA LYS A 148 19.62 12.65 3.37
C LYS A 148 18.65 11.48 3.27
N VAL A 149 18.27 11.08 2.05
CA VAL A 149 17.41 9.90 1.84
C VAL A 149 18.08 8.66 2.42
N LEU A 150 19.37 8.43 2.12
CA LEU A 150 20.09 7.27 2.66
C LEU A 150 20.16 7.29 4.18
N ALA A 151 20.47 8.43 4.80
CA ALA A 151 20.51 8.57 6.26
C ALA A 151 19.13 8.26 6.88
N TRP A 152 18.06 8.80 6.31
CA TRP A 152 16.69 8.52 6.75
C TRP A 152 16.35 7.02 6.63
N LEU A 153 16.71 6.38 5.52
CA LEU A 153 16.50 4.95 5.30
C LEU A 153 17.26 4.09 6.31
N LEU A 154 18.50 4.42 6.62
CA LEU A 154 19.28 3.71 7.63
C LEU A 154 18.65 3.86 9.03
N CYS A 155 18.12 5.04 9.37
CA CYS A 155 17.34 5.21 10.59
C CYS A 155 16.06 4.35 10.59
N LYS A 156 15.39 4.19 9.44
CA LYS A 156 14.21 3.31 9.31
C LYS A 156 14.58 1.84 9.50
N VAL A 157 15.68 1.39 8.91
CA VAL A 157 16.22 0.03 9.13
C VAL A 157 16.47 -0.20 10.62
N ALA A 158 17.19 0.71 11.29
CA ALA A 158 17.52 0.56 12.71
C ALA A 158 16.25 0.45 13.58
N LYS A 159 15.30 1.37 13.40
CA LYS A 159 14.02 1.36 14.14
C LYS A 159 13.21 0.10 13.89
N LEU A 160 13.17 -0.37 12.63
CA LEU A 160 12.45 -1.59 12.27
C LEU A 160 13.11 -2.83 12.89
N SER A 161 14.44 -2.91 12.85
CA SER A 161 15.21 -3.98 13.51
C SER A 161 14.93 -4.04 15.01
N GLU A 162 14.91 -2.89 15.70
CA GLU A 162 14.60 -2.82 17.13
C GLU A 162 13.15 -3.25 17.41
N ALA A 163 12.19 -2.70 16.67
CA ALA A 163 10.78 -3.04 16.83
C ALA A 163 10.52 -4.54 16.62
N LEU A 164 11.14 -5.16 15.62
CA LEU A 164 11.02 -6.60 15.38
C LEU A 164 11.55 -7.41 16.55
N LYS A 165 12.75 -7.09 17.05
CA LYS A 165 13.34 -7.75 18.23
C LYS A 165 12.45 -7.62 19.47
N SER A 166 11.81 -6.47 19.67
CA SER A 166 10.90 -6.25 20.80
C SER A 166 9.53 -6.91 20.62
N SER A 167 9.06 -7.09 19.40
CA SER A 167 7.72 -7.61 19.11
C SER A 167 7.57 -9.13 19.30
N SER A 168 8.63 -9.89 19.05
CA SER A 168 8.59 -11.35 19.07
C SER A 168 9.96 -11.95 19.34
N GLY A 169 10.00 -12.97 20.22
CA GLY A 169 11.21 -13.73 20.53
C GLY A 169 11.83 -14.44 19.32
N LEU A 170 11.08 -14.56 18.21
CA LEU A 170 11.60 -15.09 16.94
C LEU A 170 12.76 -14.24 16.41
N PHE A 171 12.65 -12.90 16.48
CA PHE A 171 13.62 -12.00 15.88
C PHE A 171 14.82 -11.72 16.78
N SER A 172 14.68 -11.89 18.11
CA SER A 172 15.78 -11.70 19.05
C SER A 172 16.87 -12.78 18.94
N GLY A 173 16.52 -13.98 18.46
CA GLY A 173 17.46 -15.08 18.28
C GLY A 173 18.14 -15.13 16.90
N LEU A 174 17.76 -14.26 15.96
CA LEU A 174 18.33 -14.27 14.61
C LEU A 174 19.75 -13.71 14.57
N HIS A 175 20.57 -14.26 13.68
CA HIS A 175 21.87 -13.68 13.39
C HIS A 175 21.70 -12.26 12.78
N PRO A 176 22.55 -11.27 13.11
CA PRO A 176 22.40 -9.90 12.63
C PRO A 176 22.24 -9.76 11.12
N ASN A 177 22.99 -10.55 10.33
CA ASN A 177 22.88 -10.54 8.87
C ASN A 177 21.52 -11.06 8.38
N GLU A 178 20.96 -12.08 9.02
CA GLU A 178 19.65 -12.62 8.65
C GLU A 178 18.52 -11.62 8.96
N LEU A 179 18.62 -10.95 10.11
CA LEU A 179 17.71 -9.88 10.46
C LEU A 179 17.79 -8.72 9.46
N ASN A 180 19.01 -8.30 9.09
CA ASN A 180 19.20 -7.23 8.10
C ASN A 180 18.58 -7.61 6.75
N VAL A 181 18.78 -8.85 6.27
CA VAL A 181 18.14 -9.35 5.04
C VAL A 181 16.62 -9.29 5.15
N TYR A 182 16.04 -9.69 6.29
CA TYR A 182 14.59 -9.61 6.51
C TYR A 182 14.07 -8.17 6.49
N VAL A 183 14.73 -7.28 7.22
CA VAL A 183 14.37 -5.86 7.33
C VAL A 183 14.45 -5.15 5.97
N ILE A 184 15.52 -5.38 5.20
CA ILE A 184 15.67 -4.83 3.86
C ILE A 184 14.54 -5.32 2.94
N LYS A 185 14.15 -6.59 3.03
CA LYS A 185 13.03 -7.13 2.23
C LYS A 185 11.70 -6.50 2.57
N LEU A 186 11.43 -6.30 3.86
CA LEU A 186 10.21 -5.65 4.31
C LEU A 186 10.17 -4.19 3.83
N LEU A 187 11.29 -3.47 3.89
CA LEU A 187 11.41 -2.13 3.29
C LEU A 187 11.27 -2.13 1.76
N GLY A 188 11.66 -3.23 1.10
CA GLY A 188 11.50 -3.42 -0.34
C GLY A 188 10.05 -3.44 -0.82
N GLU A 189 9.07 -3.56 0.07
CA GLU A 189 7.64 -3.38 -0.25
C GLU A 189 7.27 -1.91 -0.49
N TYR A 190 8.11 -0.98 -0.02
CA TYR A 190 7.94 0.47 -0.11
C TYR A 190 9.01 1.18 -0.93
N LEU A 191 10.12 0.50 -1.26
CA LEU A 191 11.25 1.07 -1.96
C LEU A 191 11.58 0.28 -3.22
N LYS A 192 11.88 1.00 -4.30
CA LYS A 192 12.47 0.38 -5.49
C LYS A 192 13.89 -0.08 -5.19
N MET A 193 14.30 -1.17 -5.83
CA MET A 193 15.65 -1.74 -5.69
C MET A 193 16.74 -0.71 -5.98
N ASP A 194 16.67 -0.07 -7.14
CA ASP A 194 17.52 1.06 -7.48
C ASP A 194 16.70 2.36 -7.38
N PRO A 195 17.30 3.46 -6.88
CA PRO A 195 18.69 3.60 -6.43
C PRO A 195 18.92 3.30 -4.93
N TRP A 196 17.89 2.92 -4.15
CA TRP A 196 17.96 3.03 -2.68
C TRP A 196 18.40 1.77 -1.94
N VAL A 197 18.02 0.58 -2.40
CA VAL A 197 18.29 -0.66 -1.64
C VAL A 197 19.77 -1.03 -1.70
N SER A 198 20.43 -0.84 -2.85
CA SER A 198 21.85 -1.15 -3.04
C SER A 198 22.78 -0.41 -2.04
N PRO A 199 22.65 0.93 -1.86
CA PRO A 199 23.39 1.66 -0.83
C PRO A 199 23.13 1.16 0.60
N ILE A 200 21.89 0.79 0.94
CA ILE A 200 21.56 0.23 2.26
C ILE A 200 22.29 -1.11 2.48
N CYS A 201 22.21 -2.01 1.50
CA CYS A 201 22.90 -3.30 1.55
C CYS A 201 24.40 -3.13 1.76
N LYS A 202 25.04 -2.21 1.01
CA LYS A 202 26.45 -1.88 1.15
C LYS A 202 26.79 -1.37 2.55
N HIS A 203 25.96 -0.49 3.12
CA HIS A 203 26.18 0.05 4.46
C HIS A 203 26.05 -1.02 5.56
N LEU A 204 25.13 -1.98 5.38
CA LEU A 204 24.87 -3.05 6.35
C LEU A 204 25.73 -4.31 6.13
N GLY A 205 26.60 -4.32 5.10
CA GLY A 205 27.41 -5.48 4.75
C GLY A 205 26.60 -6.70 4.27
N VAL A 206 25.41 -6.47 3.71
CA VAL A 206 24.52 -7.52 3.21
C VAL A 206 24.77 -7.73 1.72
N ASP A 207 25.01 -8.98 1.33
CA ASP A 207 25.14 -9.34 -0.08
C ASP A 207 23.79 -9.20 -0.81
N THR A 208 23.80 -8.45 -1.91
CA THR A 208 22.63 -8.22 -2.77
C THR A 208 22.10 -9.50 -3.42
N ASP A 209 22.94 -10.51 -3.64
CA ASP A 209 22.50 -11.77 -4.26
C ASP A 209 21.81 -12.70 -3.25
N ALA A 210 22.16 -12.58 -1.96
CA ALA A 210 21.41 -13.21 -0.87
C ALA A 210 19.98 -12.62 -0.76
N LEU A 211 19.79 -11.34 -1.06
CA LEU A 211 18.48 -10.69 -1.02
C LEU A 211 17.50 -11.29 -2.04
N LYS A 212 17.98 -11.56 -3.26
CA LYS A 212 17.20 -12.15 -4.35
C LYS A 212 16.87 -13.63 -4.13
N THR A 213 17.80 -14.37 -3.52
CA THR A 213 17.73 -15.82 -3.38
C THR A 213 16.98 -16.25 -2.13
N ALA A 214 17.07 -15.48 -1.05
CA ALA A 214 16.37 -15.84 0.17
C ALA A 214 14.85 -15.82 -0.10
N ARG A 215 14.16 -16.90 0.22
CA ARG A 215 12.70 -16.85 0.36
C ARG A 215 12.43 -16.03 1.61
N ALA A 216 11.52 -15.06 1.55
CA ALA A 216 11.00 -14.46 2.76
C ALA A 216 10.16 -15.53 3.47
N SER A 217 10.81 -16.43 4.22
CA SER A 217 10.15 -17.50 4.98
C SER A 217 9.35 -16.98 6.17
N PHE A 218 9.42 -15.66 6.42
CA PHE A 218 8.90 -15.01 7.62
C PHE A 218 7.95 -13.84 7.33
N VAL A 219 7.60 -13.59 6.07
CA VAL A 219 6.33 -12.90 5.83
C VAL A 219 5.29 -14.00 5.98
N PRO A 220 4.25 -13.86 6.82
CA PRO A 220 3.03 -14.62 6.64
C PRO A 220 2.44 -14.20 5.29
N CYS A 221 3.06 -14.65 4.19
CA CYS A 221 2.39 -14.77 2.93
C CYS A 221 1.42 -15.90 3.18
N MET A 222 0.24 -15.54 3.68
CA MET A 222 -0.88 -16.45 3.79
C MET A 222 -0.98 -17.14 2.43
N PRO A 223 -0.85 -18.47 2.40
CA PRO A 223 -0.48 -19.19 1.20
C PRO A 223 -1.42 -18.80 0.06
N ALA A 224 -0.83 -18.37 -1.06
CA ALA A 224 -1.57 -18.19 -2.27
C ALA A 224 -2.29 -19.52 -2.58
N PRO A 225 -3.59 -19.47 -2.91
CA PRO A 225 -4.42 -20.63 -3.08
C PRO A 225 -3.81 -21.66 -4.06
N SER A 226 -3.35 -22.80 -3.55
CA SER A 226 -2.95 -23.96 -4.36
C SER A 226 -4.11 -24.34 -5.27
N LYS A 227 -3.88 -24.43 -6.58
CA LYS A 227 -4.93 -24.87 -7.53
C LYS A 227 -5.45 -26.22 -7.06
N THR A 228 -6.73 -26.30 -6.75
CA THR A 228 -7.40 -27.57 -6.49
C THR A 228 -7.34 -28.40 -7.78
N PRO A 229 -7.04 -29.71 -7.71
CA PRO A 229 -7.15 -30.58 -8.86
C PRO A 229 -8.60 -30.61 -9.32
N GLU A 230 -8.80 -30.46 -10.63
CA GLU A 230 -10.09 -30.55 -11.29
C GLU A 230 -10.79 -31.87 -10.90
N SER A 231 -11.92 -31.75 -10.21
CA SER A 231 -12.83 -32.87 -10.05
C SER A 231 -13.45 -33.15 -11.42
N LYS A 232 -13.06 -34.27 -12.04
CA LYS A 232 -13.77 -34.84 -13.18
C LYS A 232 -15.21 -35.11 -12.73
N GLY A 233 -16.14 -34.31 -13.24
CA GLY A 233 -17.57 -34.47 -12.99
C GLY A 233 -18.04 -35.85 -13.43
N ASN A 234 -18.52 -36.64 -12.47
CA ASN A 234 -19.26 -37.86 -12.77
C ASN A 234 -20.69 -37.46 -13.19
N LYS A 235 -21.04 -37.79 -14.43
CA LYS A 235 -22.40 -37.69 -14.95
C LYS A 235 -23.31 -38.63 -14.16
N LEU A 236 -24.34 -38.07 -13.53
CA LEU A 236 -25.53 -38.83 -13.11
C LEU A 236 -26.70 -38.38 -13.98
N ASN A 237 -27.20 -39.34 -14.77
CA ASN A 237 -28.34 -39.17 -15.66
C ASN A 237 -29.63 -39.07 -14.84
N GLY A 238 -30.42 -38.01 -15.08
CA GLY A 238 -31.82 -37.89 -14.67
C GLY A 238 -32.68 -37.54 -15.90
N PRO A 239 -33.91 -38.06 -16.01
CA PRO A 239 -34.64 -38.08 -17.26
C PRO A 239 -35.30 -36.74 -17.61
N ALA A 240 -35.49 -36.54 -18.91
CA ALA A 240 -35.98 -35.33 -19.55
C ALA A 240 -37.46 -35.02 -19.30
N ALA A 241 -37.78 -33.74 -19.07
CA ALA A 241 -39.12 -33.19 -19.33
C ALA A 241 -39.08 -31.69 -19.73
N LYS A 242 -39.34 -31.49 -21.03
CA LYS A 242 -40.09 -30.41 -21.72
C LYS A 242 -39.92 -28.91 -21.36
N LYS A 243 -39.55 -28.19 -22.43
CA LYS A 243 -39.65 -26.76 -22.77
C LYS A 243 -40.77 -25.95 -22.08
N ALA A 244 -40.44 -24.71 -21.72
CA ALA A 244 -41.23 -23.52 -22.08
C ALA A 244 -40.32 -22.26 -22.08
N ALA A 245 -40.38 -21.52 -23.18
CA ALA A 245 -39.73 -20.23 -23.36
C ALA A 245 -40.66 -19.10 -22.93
N LEU A 246 -40.14 -18.00 -22.37
CA LEU A 246 -40.72 -16.68 -22.58
C LEU A 246 -39.65 -15.59 -22.43
N SER A 247 -39.41 -14.88 -23.53
CA SER A 247 -38.68 -13.62 -23.62
C SER A 247 -39.57 -12.44 -23.22
N LYS A 248 -38.99 -11.37 -22.67
CA LYS A 248 -39.35 -9.99 -23.04
C LYS A 248 -38.30 -8.97 -22.58
N ASN A 249 -37.84 -8.19 -23.55
CA ASN A 249 -36.99 -6.99 -23.43
C ASN A 249 -37.73 -5.83 -22.77
N SER A 250 -36.99 -4.92 -22.12
CA SER A 250 -37.15 -3.48 -22.38
C SER A 250 -35.88 -2.70 -21.99
N LYS A 251 -35.45 -1.83 -22.92
CA LYS A 251 -34.44 -0.78 -22.75
C LYS A 251 -35.08 0.45 -22.11
N LEU A 252 -34.38 1.14 -21.21
CA LEU A 252 -34.43 2.60 -21.11
C LEU A 252 -33.18 3.16 -20.42
N SER A 253 -32.71 4.26 -20.99
CA SER A 253 -31.51 5.05 -20.71
C SER A 253 -31.62 5.88 -19.42
N GLY A 254 -30.48 6.12 -18.78
CA GLY A 254 -30.31 7.14 -17.74
C GLY A 254 -28.96 7.01 -17.05
N ALA A 255 -28.07 7.97 -17.30
CA ALA A 255 -26.71 7.99 -16.79
C ALA A 255 -26.64 8.40 -15.30
N SER A 256 -25.81 7.69 -14.54
CA SER A 256 -25.18 8.17 -13.30
C SER A 256 -23.97 7.26 -13.00
N PRO A 257 -22.77 7.81 -12.73
CA PRO A 257 -21.56 7.00 -12.60
C PRO A 257 -21.61 6.14 -11.33
N LYS A 258 -21.48 4.82 -11.50
CA LYS A 258 -21.54 3.83 -10.42
C LYS A 258 -20.22 3.80 -9.64
N ILE A 259 -20.31 3.87 -8.31
CA ILE A 259 -19.27 3.66 -7.28
C ILE A 259 -18.58 2.26 -7.35
N THR A 260 -18.83 1.47 -8.39
CA THR A 260 -18.24 0.13 -8.57
C THR A 260 -16.78 0.17 -9.03
N SER A 261 -16.23 1.33 -9.39
CA SER A 261 -14.84 1.48 -9.84
C SER A 261 -13.81 1.59 -8.71
N PHE A 262 -14.24 1.66 -7.44
CA PHE A 262 -13.34 1.86 -6.30
C PHE A 262 -12.53 0.60 -5.91
N PHE A 263 -12.98 -0.60 -6.29
CA PHE A 263 -12.42 -1.86 -5.78
C PHE A 263 -12.25 -2.96 -6.84
N SER A 264 -11.88 -2.61 -8.07
CA SER A 264 -11.48 -3.64 -9.04
C SER A 264 -10.14 -4.26 -8.65
N LYS A 265 -10.12 -5.58 -8.47
CA LYS A 265 -8.92 -6.39 -8.19
C LYS A 265 -7.80 -6.06 -9.19
N PRO A 266 -6.58 -5.74 -8.75
CA PRO A 266 -5.45 -5.66 -9.66
C PRO A 266 -5.15 -7.08 -10.21
N ARG A 267 -4.98 -7.18 -11.52
CA ARG A 267 -4.27 -8.31 -12.13
C ARG A 267 -2.78 -8.21 -11.84
#